data_AF-A0A3D1AH96-F1
#
_entry.id   AF-A0A3D1AH96-F1
#
_cell.length_a   1.000
_cell.length_b   1.000
_cell.length_c   1.000
_cell.angle_alpha   90.00
_cell.angle_beta   90.00
_cell.angle_gamma   90.00
#
_symmetry.space_group_name_H-M   'P 1'
#
loop_
_entity.id
_entity.type
_entity.pdbx_description
1 polymer ?
#
loop_
_entity_poly.entity_id
_entity_poly.type
_entity_poly.pdbx_seq_one_letter_code
_entity_poly.pdbx_strand_id
1 'polypeptide(L)'
;MKVAEYIRSELQDDGIEILTPIYRRILDEAVAQCEDGAFTASRYFLAHTDLEISKLAADMMSTKYQLSKYFADADDRAVKQTTLSEDAQEAENEARKKEKEREQLERWIVHDIFTLKNAYIKHKIDEVNKQIREFQADEEKVMELLRERMRLDEIKRLLSKELGERIVTGIGK
;
A
#
# COMPACT_ATOMS: atom_id res chain seq x y z
N MET A 1 8.12 -7.12 -12.04
CA MET A 1 8.29 -6.75 -10.62
C MET A 1 7.02 -7.18 -9.89
N LYS A 2 7.15 -8.01 -8.85
CA LYS A 2 6.01 -8.46 -8.03
C LYS A 2 5.64 -7.37 -7.02
N VAL A 3 4.38 -7.39 -6.54
CA VAL A 3 3.84 -6.35 -5.64
C VAL A 3 4.67 -6.19 -4.37
N ALA A 4 5.10 -7.29 -3.75
CA ALA A 4 5.89 -7.24 -2.52
C ALA A 4 7.29 -6.61 -2.76
N GLU A 5 7.92 -6.89 -3.90
CA GLU A 5 9.20 -6.28 -4.29
C GLU A 5 9.06 -4.79 -4.52
N TYR A 6 7.98 -4.37 -5.18
CA TYR A 6 7.68 -2.96 -5.40
C TYR A 6 7.44 -2.21 -4.09
N ILE A 7 6.65 -2.78 -3.18
CA ILE A 7 6.42 -2.18 -1.86
C ILE A 7 7.75 -2.05 -1.11
N ARG A 8 8.61 -3.09 -1.15
CA ARG A 8 9.94 -3.03 -0.55
C ARG A 8 10.76 -1.89 -1.13
N SER A 9 10.88 -1.80 -2.46
CA SER A 9 11.72 -0.78 -3.11
C SER A 9 11.23 0.62 -2.77
N GLU A 10 9.92 0.87 -2.87
CA GLU A 10 9.31 2.17 -2.57
C GLU A 10 9.55 2.64 -1.13
N LEU A 11 9.64 1.71 -0.17
CA LEU A 11 9.93 2.04 1.22
C LEU A 11 11.44 2.23 1.44
N GLN A 12 12.28 1.41 0.81
CA GLN A 12 13.74 1.52 0.92
C GLN A 12 14.28 2.80 0.30
N ASP A 13 13.77 3.18 -0.88
CA ASP A 13 14.16 4.41 -1.59
C ASP A 13 13.89 5.66 -0.74
N ASP A 14 12.81 5.64 0.06
CA ASP A 14 12.44 6.72 0.98
C ASP A 14 13.05 6.57 2.39
N GLY A 15 13.82 5.52 2.65
CA GLY A 15 14.38 5.23 3.98
C GLY A 15 13.31 4.95 5.05
N ILE A 16 12.15 4.43 4.65
CA ILE A 16 11.01 4.15 5.53
C ILE A 16 11.11 2.72 6.07
N GLU A 17 11.11 2.60 7.39
CA GLU A 17 11.09 1.32 8.08
C GLU A 17 9.68 1.00 8.60
N ILE A 18 9.27 -0.26 8.43
CA ILE A 18 8.06 -0.79 9.06
C ILE A 18 8.35 -1.01 10.55
N LEU A 19 7.78 -0.13 11.37
CA LEU A 19 8.01 -0.11 12.82
C LEU A 19 7.46 -1.35 13.53
N THR A 20 6.34 -1.91 13.04
CA THR A 20 5.71 -3.08 13.64
C THR A 20 6.42 -4.36 13.18
N PRO A 21 7.06 -5.12 14.09
CA PRO A 21 7.92 -6.24 13.70
C PRO A 21 7.22 -7.33 12.89
N ILE A 22 5.95 -7.63 13.18
CA ILE A 22 5.19 -8.67 12.47
C ILE A 22 4.91 -8.30 11.01
N TYR A 23 4.58 -7.03 10.72
CA TYR A 23 4.37 -6.56 9.35
C TYR A 23 5.66 -6.56 8.55
N ARG A 24 6.79 -6.21 9.20
CA ARG A 24 8.11 -6.30 8.59
C ARG A 24 8.44 -7.74 8.21
N ARG A 25 8.25 -8.70 9.13
CA ARG A 25 8.46 -10.13 8.88
C ARG A 25 7.61 -10.66 7.72
N ILE A 26 6.33 -10.30 7.66
CA ILE A 26 5.44 -10.69 6.56
C ILE A 26 5.96 -10.15 5.23
N LEU A 27 6.41 -8.89 5.16
CA LEU A 27 6.98 -8.34 3.94
C LEU A 27 8.32 -9.02 3.57
N ASP A 28 9.21 -9.24 4.54
CA ASP A 28 10.46 -10.02 4.42
C ASP A 28 10.23 -11.37 3.76
N GLU A 29 9.32 -12.16 4.32
CA GLU A 29 8.97 -13.47 3.80
C GLU A 29 8.29 -13.40 2.43
N ALA A 30 7.38 -12.44 2.21
CA ALA A 30 6.69 -12.29 0.94
C ALA A 30 7.68 -12.01 -0.20
N VAL A 31 8.69 -11.16 0.01
CA VAL A 31 9.72 -10.86 -0.98
C VAL A 31 10.67 -12.04 -1.16
N ALA A 32 11.06 -12.74 -0.09
CA ALA A 32 11.93 -13.91 -0.20
C ALA A 32 11.28 -15.02 -1.05
N GLN A 33 9.96 -15.20 -0.91
CA GLN A 33 9.20 -16.17 -1.68
C GLN A 33 8.77 -15.64 -3.06
N CYS A 34 9.09 -14.39 -3.42
CA CYS A 34 8.78 -13.84 -4.74
C CYS A 34 9.61 -14.47 -5.87
N GLU A 35 10.68 -15.21 -5.60
CA GLU A 35 11.39 -15.95 -6.64
C GLU A 35 10.71 -17.29 -6.98
N ASP A 36 9.89 -17.83 -6.06
CA ASP A 36 9.12 -19.04 -6.30
C ASP A 36 7.89 -18.76 -7.19
N GLY A 37 7.83 -19.43 -8.34
CA GLY A 37 6.73 -19.33 -9.29
C GLY A 37 5.42 -19.95 -8.78
N ALA A 38 5.49 -20.87 -7.81
CA ALA A 38 4.33 -21.49 -7.17
C ALA A 38 3.85 -20.72 -5.94
N PHE A 39 4.54 -19.66 -5.54
CA PHE A 39 4.22 -18.90 -4.34
C PHE A 39 2.82 -18.28 -4.43
N THR A 40 1.98 -18.63 -3.45
CA THR A 40 0.66 -18.03 -3.24
C THR A 40 0.61 -17.51 -1.81
N ALA A 41 0.62 -16.17 -1.66
CA ALA A 41 0.70 -15.51 -0.36
C ALA A 41 -0.38 -16.00 0.64
N SER A 42 -1.64 -16.09 0.20
CA SER A 42 -2.75 -16.55 1.07
C SER A 42 -2.51 -17.94 1.63
N ARG A 43 -2.12 -18.91 0.77
CA ARG A 43 -1.85 -20.29 1.18
C ARG A 43 -0.62 -20.36 2.09
N TYR A 44 0.45 -19.65 1.74
CA TYR A 44 1.70 -19.65 2.50
C TYR A 44 1.49 -19.08 3.91
N PHE A 45 0.90 -17.89 4.03
CA PHE A 45 0.74 -17.22 5.32
C PHE A 45 -0.33 -17.88 6.20
N LEU A 46 -1.39 -18.47 5.64
CA LEU A 46 -2.35 -19.26 6.42
C LEU A 46 -1.72 -20.48 7.09
N ALA A 47 -0.87 -21.20 6.35
CA ALA A 47 -0.20 -22.40 6.81
C ALA A 47 1.12 -22.11 7.54
N HIS A 48 1.36 -20.85 7.88
CA HIS A 48 2.61 -20.41 8.47
C HIS A 48 2.86 -21.04 9.85
N THR A 49 4.11 -21.42 10.14
CA THR A 49 4.47 -22.11 11.40
C THR A 49 4.34 -21.21 12.64
N ASP A 50 4.53 -19.90 12.45
CA ASP A 50 4.26 -18.88 13.46
C ASP A 50 2.75 -18.60 13.53
N LEU A 51 2.16 -18.89 14.69
CA LEU A 51 0.73 -18.71 14.95
C LEU A 51 0.30 -17.24 14.88
N GLU A 52 1.17 -16.28 15.21
CA GLU A 52 0.81 -14.85 15.11
C GLU A 52 0.65 -14.43 13.65
N ILE A 53 1.55 -14.88 12.77
CA ILE A 53 1.49 -14.61 11.32
C ILE A 53 0.27 -15.31 10.71
N SER A 54 0.03 -16.57 11.05
CA SER A 54 -1.14 -17.32 10.55
C SER A 54 -2.47 -16.68 10.97
N LYS A 55 -2.60 -16.28 12.23
CA LYS A 55 -3.78 -15.53 12.71
C LYS A 55 -3.94 -14.20 12.02
N LEU A 56 -2.87 -13.41 11.92
CA LEU A 56 -2.91 -12.11 11.25
C LEU A 56 -3.31 -12.25 9.78
N ALA A 57 -2.82 -13.28 9.08
CA ALA A 57 -3.21 -13.56 7.70
C ALA A 57 -4.70 -13.96 7.59
N ALA A 58 -5.18 -14.80 8.50
CA ALA A 58 -6.60 -15.17 8.57
C ALA A 58 -7.47 -13.92 8.84
N ASP A 59 -7.05 -13.07 9.77
CA ASP A 59 -7.72 -11.81 10.09
C ASP A 59 -7.75 -10.89 8.86
N MET A 60 -6.61 -10.64 8.21
CA MET A 60 -6.49 -9.80 7.01
C MET A 60 -7.38 -10.26 5.86
N MET A 61 -7.52 -11.57 5.66
CA MET A 61 -8.38 -12.13 4.61
C MET A 61 -9.86 -12.19 5.00
N SER A 62 -10.15 -12.30 6.30
CA SER A 62 -11.53 -12.31 6.83
C SER A 62 -12.10 -10.90 6.99
N THR A 63 -11.25 -9.89 7.17
CA THR A 63 -11.61 -8.50 7.00
C THR A 63 -11.99 -8.31 5.55
N LYS A 64 -13.28 -8.51 5.28
CA LYS A 64 -13.98 -7.92 4.15
C LYS A 64 -13.66 -6.44 4.24
N TYR A 65 -12.65 -5.99 3.50
CA TYR A 65 -12.41 -4.57 3.29
C TYR A 65 -13.81 -4.02 2.97
N GLN A 66 -14.38 -3.25 3.89
CA GLN A 66 -15.45 -2.37 3.52
C GLN A 66 -14.75 -1.33 2.66
N LEU A 67 -14.58 -1.71 1.39
CA LEU A 67 -14.37 -0.83 0.26
C LEU A 67 -15.20 0.39 0.60
N SER A 68 -14.53 1.48 0.94
CA SER A 68 -15.24 2.70 1.23
C SER A 68 -16.16 2.93 0.03
N LYS A 69 -17.42 3.26 0.31
CA LYS A 69 -18.53 3.38 -0.66
C LYS A 69 -18.24 4.27 -1.88
N TYR A 70 -17.04 4.82 -2.01
CA TYR A 70 -16.54 5.61 -3.12
C TYR A 70 -16.15 4.78 -4.36
N PHE A 71 -16.02 3.44 -4.27
CA PHE A 71 -15.45 2.63 -5.36
C PHE A 71 -16.38 1.58 -5.98
N ALA A 72 -17.66 1.53 -5.56
CA ALA A 72 -18.59 0.49 -6.01
C ALA A 72 -19.35 0.81 -7.32
N ASP A 73 -19.31 2.06 -7.80
CA ASP A 73 -20.28 2.56 -8.79
C ASP A 73 -19.79 2.52 -10.26
N ALA A 74 -18.65 1.89 -10.57
CA ALA A 74 -17.96 2.06 -11.85
C ALA A 74 -18.03 0.86 -12.82
N ASP A 75 -18.95 -0.10 -12.69
CA ASP A 75 -19.06 -1.14 -13.73
C ASP A 75 -20.49 -1.68 -13.87
N ASP A 76 -21.30 -1.01 -14.70
CA ASP A 76 -22.41 -1.67 -15.39
C ASP A 76 -22.70 -0.99 -16.73
N ARG A 77 -22.00 -1.38 -17.81
CA ARG A 77 -22.49 -1.22 -19.19
C ARG A 77 -22.07 -2.39 -20.09
N ALA A 78 -23.09 -3.10 -20.53
CA ALA A 78 -23.06 -4.36 -21.27
C ALA A 78 -22.61 -4.27 -22.75
N VAL A 79 -21.80 -5.27 -23.13
CA VAL A 79 -21.84 -6.20 -24.29
C VAL A 79 -22.37 -5.73 -25.66
N LYS A 80 -21.60 -6.02 -26.73
CA LYS A 80 -22.13 -6.55 -28.02
C LYS A 80 -21.11 -7.36 -28.85
N GLN A 81 -21.23 -8.69 -28.71
CA GLN A 81 -21.16 -9.81 -29.68
C GLN A 81 -20.31 -9.73 -30.97
N THR A 82 -19.41 -10.72 -31.17
CA THR A 82 -19.24 -11.41 -32.48
C THR A 82 -18.54 -12.78 -32.35
N THR A 83 -19.23 -13.83 -32.80
CA THR A 83 -18.80 -15.16 -33.30
C THR A 83 -17.38 -15.69 -32.98
N LEU A 84 -17.17 -16.25 -31.79
CA LEU A 84 -16.18 -17.30 -31.50
C LEU A 84 -16.82 -18.34 -30.54
N SER A 85 -16.30 -19.57 -30.50
CA SER A 85 -16.81 -20.67 -29.67
C SER A 85 -16.94 -20.27 -28.20
N GLU A 86 -17.96 -20.78 -27.50
CA GLU A 86 -18.27 -20.45 -26.09
C GLU A 86 -17.02 -20.52 -25.18
N ASP A 87 -16.20 -21.57 -25.33
CA ASP A 87 -14.94 -21.76 -24.60
C ASP A 87 -13.88 -20.66 -24.85
N ALA A 88 -13.83 -20.12 -26.07
CA ALA A 88 -12.87 -19.07 -26.45
C ALA A 88 -13.33 -17.69 -25.93
N GLN A 89 -14.65 -17.45 -25.91
CA GLN A 89 -15.23 -16.23 -25.39
C GLN A 89 -15.14 -16.17 -23.86
N GLU A 90 -15.30 -17.31 -23.17
CA GLU A 90 -15.10 -17.41 -21.72
C GLU A 90 -13.65 -17.14 -21.32
N ALA A 91 -12.69 -17.73 -22.03
CA ALA A 91 -11.26 -17.49 -21.80
C ALA A 91 -10.87 -16.02 -22.06
N GLU A 92 -11.40 -15.40 -23.12
CA GLU A 92 -11.17 -13.98 -23.43
C GLU A 92 -11.78 -13.05 -22.37
N ASN A 93 -13.00 -13.34 -21.92
CA ASN A 93 -13.67 -12.59 -20.86
C ASN A 93 -12.93 -12.74 -19.52
N GLU A 94 -12.45 -13.93 -19.19
CA GLU A 94 -11.66 -14.19 -17.99
C GLU A 94 -10.30 -13.48 -18.04
N ALA A 95 -9.63 -13.48 -19.19
CA ALA A 95 -8.39 -12.76 -19.40
C ALA A 95 -8.58 -11.24 -19.25
N ARG A 96 -9.63 -10.68 -19.87
CA ARG A 96 -9.99 -9.25 -19.76
C ARG A 96 -10.36 -8.85 -18.32
N LYS A 97 -11.05 -9.73 -17.59
CA LYS A 97 -11.38 -9.51 -16.17
C LYS A 97 -10.11 -9.49 -15.32
N LYS A 98 -9.21 -10.45 -15.51
CA LYS A 98 -7.90 -10.50 -14.81
C LYS A 98 -7.04 -9.29 -15.12
N GLU A 99 -7.07 -8.77 -16.35
CA GLU A 99 -6.37 -7.56 -16.74
C GLU A 99 -6.92 -6.32 -16.02
N LYS A 100 -8.25 -6.12 -16.02
CA LYS A 100 -8.90 -5.04 -15.25
C LYS A 100 -8.57 -5.11 -13.76
N GLU A 101 -8.63 -6.30 -13.16
CA GLU A 101 -8.29 -6.53 -11.75
C GLU A 101 -6.83 -6.17 -11.45
N ARG A 102 -5.91 -6.48 -12.37
CA ARG A 102 -4.49 -6.09 -12.26
C ARG A 102 -4.30 -4.58 -12.32
N GLU A 103 -4.93 -3.89 -13.28
CA GLU A 103 -4.86 -2.43 -13.38
C GLU A 103 -5.43 -1.73 -12.15
N GLN A 104 -6.53 -2.25 -11.60
CA GLN A 104 -7.10 -1.75 -10.34
C GLN A 104 -6.13 -1.96 -9.18
N LEU A 105 -5.55 -3.16 -9.07
CA LEU A 105 -4.60 -3.48 -8.02
C LEU A 105 -3.35 -2.60 -8.10
N GLU A 106 -2.80 -2.35 -9.28
CA GLU A 106 -1.66 -1.45 -9.47
C GLU A 106 -1.97 -0.04 -8.99
N ARG A 107 -3.14 0.51 -9.37
CA ARG A 107 -3.58 1.83 -8.88
C ARG A 107 -3.73 1.86 -7.36
N TRP A 108 -4.27 0.81 -6.76
CA TRP A 108 -4.46 0.72 -5.31
C TRP A 108 -3.15 0.61 -4.56
N ILE A 109 -2.20 -0.19 -5.04
CA ILE A 109 -0.89 -0.33 -4.41
C ILE A 109 -0.18 1.03 -4.37
N VAL A 110 -0.18 1.76 -5.48
CA VAL A 110 0.41 3.11 -5.53
C VAL A 110 -0.28 4.04 -4.53
N HIS A 111 -1.61 4.02 -4.46
CA HIS A 111 -2.36 4.83 -3.49
C HIS A 111 -2.00 4.47 -2.03
N ASP A 112 -1.96 3.18 -1.70
CA ASP A 112 -1.75 2.71 -0.33
C ASP A 112 -0.32 2.97 0.15
N ILE A 113 0.67 2.85 -0.73
CA ILE A 113 2.05 3.26 -0.45
C ILE A 113 2.11 4.75 -0.11
N PHE A 114 1.46 5.61 -0.89
CA PHE A 114 1.44 7.05 -0.59
C PHE A 114 0.70 7.36 0.70
N THR A 115 -0.38 6.63 0.99
CA THR A 115 -1.11 6.74 2.26
C THR A 115 -0.21 6.36 3.45
N LEU A 116 0.55 5.28 3.33
CA LEU A 116 1.54 4.83 4.32
C LEU A 116 2.65 5.87 4.50
N LYS A 117 3.22 6.40 3.40
CA LYS A 117 4.23 7.47 3.42
C LYS A 117 3.73 8.71 4.17
N ASN A 118 2.49 9.14 3.91
CA ASN A 118 1.87 10.26 4.62
C ASN A 118 1.67 9.97 6.12
N ALA A 119 1.25 8.75 6.48
CA ALA A 119 1.13 8.34 7.87
C ALA A 119 2.49 8.33 8.59
N TYR A 120 3.54 7.87 7.91
CA TYR A 120 4.91 7.88 8.43
C TYR A 120 5.41 9.30 8.70
N ILE A 121 5.22 10.24 7.75
CA ILE A 121 5.62 11.63 7.93
C ILE A 121 4.87 12.29 9.09
N LYS A 122 3.56 12.02 9.24
CA LYS A 122 2.80 12.49 10.41
C LYS A 122 3.39 11.97 11.72
N HIS A 123 3.68 10.67 11.79
CA HIS A 123 4.32 10.07 12.97
C HIS A 123 5.68 10.70 13.27
N LYS A 124 6.51 10.96 12.25
CA LYS A 124 7.81 11.64 12.42
C LYS A 124 7.66 13.08 12.90
N ILE A 125 6.68 13.83 12.41
CA ILE A 125 6.39 15.19 12.91
C ILE A 125 5.99 15.14 14.38
N ASP A 126 5.16 14.17 14.79
CA ASP A 126 4.75 14.02 16.18
C ASP A 126 5.94 13.69 17.09
N GLU A 127 6.85 12.83 16.64
CA GLU A 127 8.09 12.49 17.34
C GLU A 127 9.04 13.70 17.47
N VAL A 128 9.26 14.45 16.39
CA VAL A 128 10.07 15.68 16.43
C VAL A 128 9.44 16.71 17.37
N ASN A 129 8.11 16.88 17.34
CA ASN A 129 7.41 17.79 18.25
C ASN A 129 7.56 17.37 19.72
N LYS A 130 7.58 16.07 20.00
CA LYS A 130 7.84 15.54 21.33
C LYS A 130 9.28 15.84 21.76
N GLN A 131 10.26 15.59 20.89
CA GLN A 131 11.67 15.89 21.16
C GLN A 131 11.91 17.38 21.40
N ILE A 132 11.25 18.28 20.64
CA ILE A 132 11.32 19.74 20.88
C ILE A 132 10.84 20.08 22.30
N ARG A 133 9.81 19.40 22.81
CA ARG A 133 9.32 19.61 24.18
C ARG A 133 10.25 19.03 25.25
N GLU A 134 10.95 17.94 24.94
CA GLU A 134 11.89 17.31 25.87
C GLU A 134 13.20 18.10 26.00
N PHE A 135 13.70 18.66 24.89
CA PHE A 135 14.98 19.38 24.83
C PHE A 135 14.83 20.91 24.93
N GLN A 136 13.75 21.44 25.52
CA GLN A 136 13.46 22.90 25.56
C GLN A 136 14.58 23.78 26.14
N ALA A 137 15.46 23.22 26.96
CA ALA A 137 16.60 23.94 27.55
C ALA A 137 17.85 23.97 26.66
N ASP A 138 17.89 23.18 25.58
CA ASP A 138 19.01 23.09 24.64
C ASP A 138 18.63 23.81 23.34
N GLU A 139 18.98 25.09 23.25
CA GLU A 139 18.63 25.95 22.13
C GLU A 139 19.19 25.45 20.79
N GLU A 140 20.40 24.90 20.78
CA GLU A 140 21.03 24.39 19.55
C GLU A 140 20.27 23.18 19.02
N LYS A 141 19.94 22.23 19.91
CA LYS A 141 19.17 21.04 19.57
C LYS A 141 17.73 21.35 19.17
N VAL A 142 17.07 22.29 19.85
CA VAL A 142 15.73 22.76 19.47
C VAL A 142 15.75 23.39 18.08
N MET A 143 16.77 24.19 17.74
CA MET A 143 16.90 24.78 16.42
C MET A 143 17.14 23.73 15.33
N GLU A 144 17.91 22.68 15.60
CA GLU A 144 18.06 21.54 14.69
C GLU A 144 16.73 20.83 14.44
N LEU A 145 16.01 20.49 15.51
CA LEU A 145 14.70 19.83 15.43
C LEU A 145 13.64 20.70 14.73
N LEU A 146 13.67 22.01 14.90
CA LEU A 146 12.79 22.93 14.16
C LEU A 146 13.08 22.93 12.66
N ARG A 147 14.36 22.87 12.25
CA ARG A 147 14.72 22.72 10.83
C ARG A 147 14.25 21.38 10.27
N GLU A 148 14.41 20.29 11.02
CA GLU A 148 13.90 18.98 10.62
C GLU A 148 12.37 19.00 10.48
N ARG A 149 11.65 19.57 11.46
CA ARG A 149 10.20 19.75 11.41
C ARG A 149 9.76 20.51 10.16
N MET A 150 10.41 21.62 9.84
CA MET A 150 10.07 22.40 8.63
C MET A 150 10.25 21.59 7.34
N ARG A 151 11.30 20.75 7.26
CA ARG A 151 11.49 19.84 6.12
C ARG A 151 10.36 18.81 6.04
N LEU A 152 9.99 18.22 7.17
CA LEU A 152 8.88 17.25 7.23
C LEU A 152 7.53 17.89 6.86
N ASP A 153 7.27 19.13 7.28
CA ASP A 153 6.06 19.88 6.91
C ASP A 153 5.99 20.14 5.39
N GLU A 154 7.13 20.43 4.74
CA GLU A 154 7.17 20.58 3.27
C GLU A 154 6.95 19.24 2.55
N ILE A 155 7.58 18.16 3.02
CA ILE A 155 7.36 16.81 2.48
C ILE A 155 5.88 16.42 2.62
N LYS A 156 5.28 16.66 3.79
CA LYS A 156 3.86 16.42 4.03
C LYS A 156 2.98 17.21 3.06
N ARG A 157 3.33 18.47 2.78
CA ARG A 157 2.59 19.32 1.82
C ARG A 157 2.65 18.74 0.41
N LEU A 158 3.83 18.31 -0.04
CA LEU A 158 4.03 17.68 -1.35
C LEU A 158 3.27 16.35 -1.45
N LEU A 159 3.40 15.46 -0.46
CA LEU A 159 2.66 14.19 -0.41
C LEU A 159 1.15 14.41 -0.39
N SER A 160 0.65 15.37 0.39
CA SER A 160 -0.79 15.67 0.44
C SER A 160 -1.32 16.18 -0.90
N LYS A 161 -0.50 16.94 -1.65
CA LYS A 161 -0.83 17.39 -2.99
C LYS A 161 -0.89 16.22 -3.97
N GLU A 162 0.11 15.35 -3.98
CA GLU A 162 0.14 14.13 -4.81
C GLU A 162 -1.04 13.19 -4.49
N LEU A 163 -1.35 12.97 -3.21
CA LEU A 163 -2.52 12.20 -2.78
C LEU A 163 -3.82 12.88 -3.22
N GLY A 164 -3.95 14.20 -3.05
CA GLY A 164 -5.13 14.96 -3.45
C GLY A 164 -5.36 14.95 -4.95
N GLU A 165 -4.32 15.15 -5.75
CA GLU A 165 -4.36 15.04 -7.21
C GLU A 165 -4.74 13.63 -7.64
N ARG A 166 -4.17 12.59 -7.02
CA ARG A 166 -4.49 11.19 -7.33
C ARG A 166 -5.90 10.77 -6.91
N ILE A 167 -6.41 11.25 -5.78
CA ILE A 167 -7.80 11.02 -5.35
C ILE A 167 -8.77 11.65 -6.36
N VAL A 168 -8.47 12.86 -6.84
CA VAL A 168 -9.33 13.56 -7.81
C VAL A 168 -9.23 12.93 -9.20
N THR A 169 -8.05 12.49 -9.64
CA THR A 169 -7.90 11.81 -10.95
C THR A 169 -8.38 10.36 -10.95
N GLY A 170 -8.46 9.70 -9.79
CA GLY A 170 -9.00 8.35 -9.63
C GLY A 170 -10.54 8.28 -9.59
N ILE A 171 -11.21 9.42 -9.37
CA ILE A 171 -12.68 9.54 -9.36
C ILE A 171 -13.23 9.94 -10.75
N GLY A 172 -12.36 10.29 -11.70
CA GLY A 172 -12.80 10.73 -13.02
C GLY A 172 -11.78 10.45 -14.11
N LYS A 173 -11.85 9.25 -14.70
CA LYS A 173 -11.71 8.99 -16.13
C LYS A 173 -12.10 7.55 -16.46
#